data_AF-A0A2G3E565-F1
#
_entry.id   AF-A0A2G3E565-F1
#
_cell.length_a   1.000
_cell.length_b   1.000
_cell.length_c   1.000
_cell.angle_alpha   90.00
_cell.angle_beta   90.00
_cell.angle_gamma   90.00
#
_symmetry.space_group_name_H-M   'P 1'
#
loop_
_entity.id
_entity.type
_entity.pdbx_description
1 polymer ?
#
loop_
_entity_poly.entity_id
_entity_poly.type
_entity_poly.pdbx_seq_one_letter_code
_entity_poly.pdbx_strand_id
1 'polypeptide(L)'
;MSDSKAGYSIAAKFYARIMIHGNMLDAIRYYNSKIREEKYNKNWKKHMVNLNDIVNRFTPGAKGKVKGVKFVFENSNYIIKADMPSGYLRIYDKKAKMYTKIDGTPSRSLEETHFKIMKRKEMRK
;
A
#
# COMPACT_ATOMS: atom_id res chain seq x y z
N MET A 1 8.24 -18.26 -1.62
CA MET A 1 7.59 -16.96 -1.28
C MET A 1 7.57 -16.08 -2.54
N SER A 2 6.41 -15.53 -2.92
CA SER A 2 6.32 -14.60 -4.05
C SER A 2 6.84 -13.21 -3.67
N ASP A 3 7.73 -12.62 -4.47
CA ASP A 3 8.27 -11.28 -4.21
C ASP A 3 7.31 -10.17 -4.68
N SER A 4 6.18 -10.05 -3.99
CA SER A 4 5.16 -9.01 -4.20
C SER A 4 5.74 -7.59 -4.09
N LYS A 5 6.78 -7.42 -3.28
CA LYS A 5 7.50 -6.15 -3.12
C LYS A 5 8.24 -5.74 -4.39
N ALA A 6 8.76 -6.68 -5.19
CA ALA A 6 9.42 -6.36 -6.46
C ALA A 6 8.51 -5.55 -7.38
N GLY A 7 7.35 -6.14 -7.73
CA GLY A 7 6.39 -5.55 -8.66
C GLY A 7 5.90 -4.19 -8.17
N TYR A 8 5.53 -4.10 -6.89
CA TYR A 8 5.17 -2.82 -6.27
C TYR A 8 6.27 -1.77 -6.36
N SER A 9 7.54 -2.14 -6.10
CA SER A 9 8.65 -1.19 -6.11
C SER A 9 8.96 -0.66 -7.51
N ILE A 10 8.83 -1.50 -8.53
CA ILE A 10 8.98 -1.12 -9.93
C ILE A 10 7.89 -0.13 -10.31
N ALA A 11 6.62 -0.47 -10.03
CA ALA A 11 5.48 0.39 -10.32
C ALA A 11 5.57 1.74 -9.59
N ALA A 12 5.94 1.75 -8.31
CA ALA A 12 6.08 2.98 -7.54
C ALA A 12 7.21 3.89 -8.05
N LYS A 13 8.35 3.30 -8.46
CA LYS A 13 9.43 4.06 -9.10
C LYS A 13 9.01 4.64 -10.43
N PHE A 14 8.30 3.87 -11.25
CA PHE A 14 7.77 4.34 -12.53
C PHE A 14 6.78 5.49 -12.34
N TYR A 15 5.85 5.37 -11.39
CA TYR A 15 4.90 6.43 -11.06
C TYR A 15 5.62 7.72 -10.67
N ALA A 16 6.54 7.65 -9.71
CA ALA A 16 7.24 8.82 -9.19
C ALA A 16 8.22 9.48 -10.16
N ARG A 17 8.68 8.77 -11.21
CA ARG A 17 9.66 9.30 -12.18
C ARG A 17 9.08 9.68 -13.53
N ILE A 18 7.97 9.07 -13.93
CA ILE A 18 7.45 9.20 -15.30
C ILE A 18 6.02 9.74 -15.26
N MET A 19 5.11 9.08 -14.54
CA MET A 19 3.69 9.44 -14.55
C MET A 19 3.43 10.85 -14.03
N ILE A 20 4.17 11.30 -13.01
CA ILE A 20 3.99 12.65 -12.45
C ILE A 20 4.32 13.78 -13.45
N HIS A 21 5.13 13.51 -14.48
CA HIS A 21 5.49 14.50 -15.49
C HIS A 21 4.60 14.40 -16.74
N GLY A 22 3.86 13.29 -16.91
CA GLY A 22 2.97 13.08 -18.05
C GLY A 22 1.62 13.78 -17.93
N ASN A 23 1.17 14.12 -16.71
CA ASN A 23 -0.11 14.80 -16.48
C ASN A 23 -0.13 15.58 -15.16
N MET A 24 -0.63 16.82 -15.20
CA MET A 24 -0.80 17.69 -14.04
C MET A 24 -1.66 17.06 -12.93
N LEU A 25 -2.69 16.27 -13.28
CA LEU A 25 -3.52 15.58 -12.29
C LEU A 25 -2.73 14.58 -11.44
N ASP A 26 -1.81 13.84 -12.05
CA ASP A 26 -1.00 12.85 -11.34
C ASP A 26 0.11 13.51 -10.51
N ALA A 27 0.63 14.67 -10.96
CA ALA A 27 1.49 15.54 -10.16
C ALA A 27 0.77 16.04 -8.89
N ILE A 28 -0.45 16.57 -9.02
CA ILE A 28 -1.26 17.04 -7.88
C ILE A 28 -1.53 15.89 -6.90
N ARG A 29 -1.91 14.71 -7.41
CA ARG A 29 -2.13 13.52 -6.57
C ARG A 29 -0.88 13.09 -5.83
N TYR A 30 0.28 13.12 -6.49
CA TYR A 30 1.57 12.81 -5.87
C TYR A 30 1.88 13.79 -4.75
N TYR A 31 1.79 15.10 -5.02
CA TYR A 31 2.07 16.15 -4.04
C TYR A 31 1.13 16.08 -2.83
N ASN A 32 -0.17 15.93 -3.06
CA ASN A 32 -1.15 15.71 -1.98
C ASN A 32 -0.85 14.44 -1.17
N SER A 33 -0.32 13.39 -1.79
CA SER A 33 0.11 12.20 -1.06
C SER A 33 1.36 12.47 -0.20
N LYS A 34 2.29 13.31 -0.66
CA LYS A 34 3.46 13.73 0.13
C LYS A 34 3.10 14.61 1.32
N ILE A 35 2.17 15.56 1.17
CA ILE A 35 1.66 16.35 2.32
C ILE A 35 1.04 15.44 3.37
N ARG A 36 0.22 14.46 2.96
CA ARG A 36 -0.35 13.48 3.90
C ARG A 36 0.73 12.61 4.53
N GLU A 37 1.73 12.20 3.75
CA GLU A 37 2.88 11.47 4.27
C GLU A 37 3.54 12.28 5.39
N GLU A 38 3.92 13.53 5.16
CA GLU A 38 4.56 14.37 6.19
C GLU A 38 3.75 14.47 7.50
N LYS A 39 2.42 14.61 7.38
CA LYS A 39 1.53 14.70 8.54
C LYS A 39 1.45 13.40 9.35
N TYR A 40 1.43 12.23 8.69
CA TYR A 40 1.11 10.96 9.35
C TYR A 40 2.25 9.93 9.41
N ASN A 41 3.38 10.17 8.73
CA ASN A 41 4.47 9.20 8.57
C ASN A 41 5.04 8.72 9.90
N LYS A 42 5.12 9.61 10.92
CA LYS A 42 5.59 9.20 12.26
C LYS A 42 4.69 8.12 12.86
N ASN A 43 3.37 8.25 12.73
CA ASN A 43 2.44 7.26 13.24
C ASN A 43 2.47 5.98 12.39
N TRP A 44 2.45 6.10 11.07
CA TRP A 44 2.50 4.93 10.17
C TRP A 44 3.79 4.12 10.29
N LYS A 45 4.92 4.75 10.65
CA LYS A 45 6.18 4.06 10.94
C LYS A 45 6.15 3.24 12.23
N LYS A 46 5.22 3.47 13.15
CA LYS A 46 5.04 2.59 14.32
C LYS A 46 4.54 1.20 13.91
N HIS A 47 3.84 1.12 12.78
CA HIS A 47 3.23 -0.10 12.25
C HIS A 47 3.72 -0.37 10.83
N MET A 48 5.05 -0.54 10.70
CA MET A 48 5.66 -0.95 9.44
C MET A 48 5.35 -2.41 9.16
N VAL A 49 5.06 -2.70 7.89
CA VAL A 49 4.65 -4.04 7.46
C VAL A 49 5.48 -4.51 6.27
N ASN A 50 5.82 -5.80 6.30
CA ASN A 50 6.41 -6.49 5.17
C ASN A 50 5.30 -6.80 4.15
N LEU A 51 5.36 -6.18 2.97
CA LEU A 51 4.34 -6.35 1.94
C LEU A 51 4.18 -7.81 1.48
N ASN A 52 5.26 -8.59 1.45
CA ASN A 52 5.18 -10.00 1.04
C ASN A 52 4.35 -10.80 2.04
N ASP A 53 4.55 -10.57 3.34
CA ASP A 53 3.81 -11.26 4.41
C ASP A 53 2.33 -10.89 4.39
N ILE A 54 2.00 -9.61 4.17
CA ILE A 54 0.61 -9.15 4.08
C ILE A 54 -0.09 -9.73 2.86
N VAL A 55 0.58 -9.79 1.71
CA VAL A 55 0.01 -10.43 0.52
C VAL A 55 -0.19 -11.93 0.75
N ASN A 56 0.78 -12.63 1.35
CA ASN A 56 0.65 -14.05 1.65
C ASN A 56 -0.50 -14.32 2.64
N ARG A 57 -0.71 -13.45 3.63
CA ARG A 57 -1.77 -13.60 4.63
C ARG A 57 -3.16 -13.32 4.10
N PHE A 58 -3.35 -12.18 3.41
CA PHE A 58 -4.70 -11.71 3.05
C PHE A 58 -5.11 -12.05 1.62
N THR A 59 -4.15 -12.13 0.71
CA THR A 59 -4.41 -12.43 -0.71
C THR A 59 -3.38 -13.42 -1.26
N PRO A 60 -3.27 -14.63 -0.69
CA PRO A 60 -2.28 -15.62 -1.12
C PRO A 60 -2.42 -15.91 -2.62
N GLY A 61 -1.29 -15.92 -3.33
CA GLY A 61 -1.24 -16.16 -4.79
C GLY A 61 -1.74 -15.00 -5.67
N ALA A 62 -2.26 -13.91 -5.09
CA ALA A 62 -2.73 -12.78 -5.89
C ALA A 62 -1.57 -12.06 -6.58
N LYS A 63 -1.74 -11.77 -7.87
CA LYS A 63 -0.82 -10.93 -8.64
C LYS A 63 -1.24 -9.47 -8.52
N GLY A 64 -0.28 -8.61 -8.18
CA GLY A 64 -0.55 -7.19 -8.04
C GLY A 64 -0.71 -6.49 -9.39
N LYS A 65 -1.62 -5.52 -9.46
CA LYS A 65 -1.91 -4.71 -10.66
C LYS A 65 -1.91 -3.21 -10.34
N VAL A 66 -1.46 -2.39 -11.28
CA VAL A 66 -1.57 -0.93 -11.16
C VAL A 66 -3.02 -0.50 -11.38
N LYS A 67 -3.55 0.36 -10.51
CA LYS A 67 -4.87 0.98 -10.63
C LYS A 67 -4.78 2.44 -10.18
N GLY A 68 -4.59 3.35 -11.14
CA GLY A 68 -4.31 4.76 -10.86
C GLY A 68 -3.04 4.92 -10.02
N VAL A 69 -3.15 5.62 -8.89
CA VAL A 69 -2.02 5.85 -7.95
C VAL A 69 -1.71 4.65 -7.04
N LYS A 70 -2.47 3.55 -7.17
CA LYS A 70 -2.38 2.39 -6.27
C LYS A 70 -1.87 1.16 -6.99
N PHE A 71 -1.20 0.30 -6.25
CA PHE A 71 -0.89 -1.06 -6.61
C PHE A 71 -1.76 -2.00 -5.79
N VAL A 72 -2.56 -2.84 -6.44
CA VAL A 72 -3.66 -3.57 -5.82
C VAL A 72 -3.44 -5.07 -5.92
N PHE A 73 -3.56 -5.76 -4.80
CA PHE A 73 -3.68 -7.22 -4.72
C PHE A 73 -5.11 -7.55 -4.27
N GLU A 74 -5.73 -8.55 -4.89
CA GLU A 74 -7.15 -8.81 -4.70
C GLU A 74 -7.46 -10.29 -4.86
N ASN A 75 -8.31 -10.81 -3.98
CA ASN A 75 -8.96 -12.11 -4.12
C ASN A 75 -10.47 -11.99 -3.83
N SER A 76 -11.16 -13.10 -3.56
CA SER A 76 -12.60 -13.10 -3.24
C SER A 76 -12.94 -12.42 -1.91
N ASN A 77 -12.04 -12.39 -0.94
CA ASN A 77 -12.32 -11.93 0.43
C ASN A 77 -11.72 -10.53 0.72
N TYR A 78 -10.52 -10.24 0.22
CA TYR A 78 -9.75 -9.06 0.59
C TYR A 78 -9.23 -8.28 -0.62
N ILE A 79 -9.00 -6.99 -0.42
CA ILE A 79 -8.26 -6.11 -1.32
C ILE A 79 -7.15 -5.41 -0.53
N ILE A 80 -5.90 -5.65 -0.90
CA ILE A 80 -4.76 -4.88 -0.41
C ILE A 80 -4.52 -3.73 -1.38
N LYS A 81 -4.59 -2.50 -0.88
CA LYS A 81 -4.37 -1.28 -1.65
C LYS A 81 -3.09 -0.61 -1.17
N ALA A 82 -2.01 -0.72 -1.95
CA ALA A 82 -0.73 -0.05 -1.68
C ALA A 82 -0.64 1.27 -2.45
N ASP A 83 -0.40 2.38 -1.77
CA ASP A 83 -0.21 3.70 -2.37
C ASP A 83 1.21 3.83 -2.92
N MET A 84 1.35 4.04 -4.23
CA MET A 84 2.65 4.14 -4.89
C MET A 84 3.44 5.42 -4.52
N PRO A 85 2.80 6.62 -4.41
CA PRO A 85 3.51 7.84 -4.04
C PRO A 85 4.16 7.84 -2.65
N SER A 86 3.41 7.41 -1.64
CA SER A 86 3.78 7.58 -0.22
C SER A 86 4.13 6.28 0.49
N GLY A 87 3.86 5.13 -0.13
CA GLY A 87 4.29 3.83 0.36
C GLY A 87 3.62 3.37 1.64
N TYR A 88 2.32 3.64 1.81
CA TYR A 88 1.50 2.94 2.80
C TYR A 88 0.55 1.95 2.11
N LEU A 89 0.02 0.99 2.86
CA LEU A 89 -1.03 0.10 2.42
C LEU A 89 -2.22 0.13 3.36
N ARG A 90 -3.37 -0.28 2.83
CA ARG A 90 -4.57 -0.63 3.60
C ARG A 90 -5.14 -1.96 3.13
N ILE A 91 -5.74 -2.70 4.04
CA ILE A 91 -6.40 -3.97 3.75
C ILE A 91 -7.90 -3.74 3.88
N TYR A 92 -8.66 -4.10 2.84
CA TYR A 92 -10.11 -3.95 2.80
C TYR A 92 -10.75 -5.33 2.76
N ASP A 93 -11.63 -5.60 3.72
CA ASP A 93 -12.47 -6.78 3.76
C ASP A 93 -13.73 -6.55 2.93
N LYS A 94 -13.95 -7.40 1.93
CA LYS A 94 -15.11 -7.32 1.04
C LYS A 94 -16.40 -7.79 1.70
N LYS A 95 -16.32 -8.74 2.64
CA LYS A 95 -17.48 -9.26 3.37
C LYS A 95 -17.96 -8.24 4.40
N ALA A 96 -17.04 -7.73 5.23
CA ALA A 96 -17.34 -6.71 6.22
C ALA A 96 -17.53 -5.30 5.62
N LYS A 97 -17.16 -5.12 4.34
CA LYS A 97 -17.16 -3.84 3.62
C LYS A 97 -16.36 -2.73 4.32
N MET A 98 -15.32 -3.11 5.06
CA MET A 98 -14.56 -2.21 5.92
C MET A 98 -13.06 -2.43 5.78
N TYR A 99 -12.26 -1.43 6.18
CA TYR A 99 -10.83 -1.61 6.31
C TYR A 99 -10.52 -2.41 7.58
N THR A 100 -9.46 -3.19 7.54
CA THR A 100 -9.05 -4.03 8.65
C THR A 100 -7.76 -3.55 9.27
N LYS A 101 -7.61 -3.89 10.54
CA LYS A 101 -6.33 -3.92 11.24
C LYS A 101 -5.44 -5.01 10.63
N ILE A 102 -4.20 -5.10 11.12
CA ILE A 102 -3.20 -6.03 10.59
C ILE A 102 -3.50 -7.49 10.91
N ASP A 103 -4.29 -7.73 11.95
CA ASP A 103 -4.78 -9.04 12.36
C ASP A 103 -5.98 -9.52 11.50
N GLY A 104 -6.60 -8.63 10.74
CA GLY A 104 -7.81 -8.87 9.94
C GLY A 104 -9.10 -8.37 10.58
N THR A 105 -9.05 -7.80 11.78
CA THR A 105 -10.23 -7.25 12.46
C THR A 105 -10.72 -5.97 11.77
N PRO A 106 -11.98 -5.87 11.34
CA PRO A 106 -12.53 -4.64 10.78
C PRO A 106 -12.46 -3.48 11.77
N SER A 107 -12.00 -2.31 11.32
CA SER A 107 -11.92 -1.10 12.14
C SER A 107 -12.25 0.15 11.33
N ARG A 108 -12.84 1.14 12.01
CA ARG A 108 -13.05 2.49 11.44
C ARG A 108 -11.87 3.42 11.73
N SER A 109 -10.95 3.02 12.61
CA SER A 109 -9.78 3.83 12.94
C SER A 109 -8.84 3.92 11.76
N LEU A 110 -8.53 5.15 11.33
CA LEU A 110 -7.57 5.36 10.25
C LEU A 110 -6.15 4.99 10.67
N GLU A 111 -5.82 5.19 11.95
CA GLU A 111 -4.49 4.92 12.49
C GLU A 111 -4.19 3.43 12.54
N GLU A 112 -5.18 2.62 12.91
CA GLU A 112 -5.04 1.17 13.00
C GLU A 112 -5.16 0.46 11.64
N THR A 113 -5.56 1.17 10.59
CA THR A 113 -5.82 0.60 9.25
C THR A 113 -4.91 1.15 8.15
N HIS A 114 -3.94 1.99 8.50
CA HIS A 114 -2.88 2.49 7.61
C HIS A 114 -1.52 1.97 8.05
N PHE A 115 -0.86 1.24 7.16
CA PHE A 115 0.42 0.60 7.47
C PHE A 115 1.51 1.08 6.53
N LYS A 116 2.67 1.49 7.06
CA LYS A 116 3.79 1.87 6.22
C LYS A 116 4.43 0.61 5.62
N ILE A 117 4.63 0.59 4.31
CA ILE A 117 5.32 -0.52 3.64
C ILE A 117 6.82 -0.41 3.95
N MET A 118 7.41 -1.48 4.47
CA MET A 118 8.86 -1.57 4.65
C MET A 118 9.61 -1.42 3.33
N LYS A 119 10.73 -0.70 3.36
CA LYS A 119 11.73 -0.69 2.29
C LYS A 119 12.41 -2.05 2.23
N ARG A 120 12.92 -2.42 1.05
CA ARG A 120 13.62 -3.71 0.90
C ARG A 120 14.78 -3.93 1.88
N LYS A 121 15.50 -2.86 2.24
CA LYS A 121 16.58 -2.92 3.24
C LYS A 121 16.09 -3.18 4.67
N GLU A 122 14.84 -2.81 4.98
CA GLU A 122 14.21 -3.01 6.28
C GLU A 122 13.61 -4.43 6.40
N MET A 123 13.30 -5.08 5.28
CA MET A 123 12.74 -6.45 5.22
C MET A 123 13.80 -7.56 5.32
N ARG A 124 15.09 -7.21 5.26
CA ARG A 124 16.23 -8.16 5.32
C ARG A 124 16.88 -8.24 6.69
N LYS A 125 16.41 -7.43 7.65
CA LYS A 125 16.76 -7.53 9.06
C LYS A 125 15.80 -8.49 9.72
#